data_AF-A0A9N9QJA6-F1
#
_entry.id   AF-A0A9N9QJA6-F1
#
_cell.length_a   1.000
_cell.length_b   1.000
_cell.length_c   1.000
_cell.angle_alpha   90.00
_cell.angle_beta   90.00
_cell.angle_gamma   90.00
#
_symmetry.space_group_name_H-M   'P 1'
#
loop_
_entity.id
_entity.type
_entity.pdbx_description
1 polymer ?
#
loop_
_entity_poly.entity_id
_entity_poly.type
_entity_poly.pdbx_seq_one_letter_code
_entity_poly.pdbx_strand_id
1 'polypeptide(L)'
;MDELQSSNISASELDEETKEKLKGDRIGDTLYSQSFVIKTLMCLSHEINCTKELEQDLCFLWDMTTDKDVCKYLFELQYPSLASEAIANCTEPRCVEILVGILANILLSDCEKSMTDTEIKLILDALITHDPLVLIQIMRFIEAMAIALPEKVCLLGEEIIEGRFQFILKYSENFELITYTMQALVRLTEGFKLDENEVNASLFKAVIDGFDTIFSVQTNNFEVEIDTAETSKIVKIFLNLISNMCAYAQRFHHDDAIPTSINQSGRLAITVCRILKHFSEEKNLFPVTQDFSEYIDAFQTIVTTRDVTLVQDLDNNFFRCCFGALCKILYILHGSKNEVVDVFNTVLEFIGVIICLVDEKAVLDEIKNIRYRRGIVVLNSLKESSRTFEFDISDKLRFLFAEFK
;
A
#
# COMPACT_ATOMS: atom_id res chain seq x y z
N MET A 1 -2.45 29.87 -39.24
CA MET A 1 -3.07 31.15 -39.58
C MET A 1 -4.51 30.87 -39.98
N ASP A 2 -5.32 30.28 -39.10
CA ASP A 2 -5.90 30.82 -37.84
C ASP A 2 -7.39 31.05 -38.18
N GLU A 3 -8.40 30.58 -37.45
CA GLU A 3 -8.54 30.24 -36.03
C GLU A 3 -9.73 29.27 -35.87
N LEU A 4 -9.57 28.27 -35.00
CA LEU A 4 -10.68 27.60 -34.34
C LEU A 4 -11.34 28.60 -33.39
N GLN A 5 -12.56 29.05 -33.70
CA GLN A 5 -13.37 29.77 -32.73
C GLN A 5 -13.83 28.79 -31.65
N SER A 6 -13.19 28.88 -30.49
CA SER A 6 -13.67 28.32 -29.23
C SER A 6 -15.01 28.98 -28.90
N SER A 7 -16.11 28.23 -28.96
CA SER A 7 -17.40 28.68 -28.45
C SER A 7 -17.48 28.51 -26.93
N ASN A 8 -16.58 29.19 -26.20
CA ASN A 8 -16.77 29.44 -24.78
C ASN A 8 -17.66 30.69 -24.66
N ILE A 9 -18.97 30.47 -24.54
CA ILE A 9 -19.96 31.54 -24.30
C ILE A 9 -19.61 32.20 -22.95
N SER A 10 -19.46 33.52 -22.95
CA SER A 10 -19.15 34.27 -21.73
C SER A 10 -20.37 34.27 -20.79
N ALA A 11 -20.17 34.12 -19.47
CA ALA A 11 -21.27 34.13 -18.49
C ALA A 11 -22.11 35.44 -18.51
N SER A 12 -21.58 36.50 -19.13
CA SER A 12 -22.24 37.78 -19.40
C SER A 12 -23.20 37.77 -20.60
N GLU A 13 -23.19 36.74 -21.44
CA GLU A 13 -24.03 36.62 -22.64
C GLU A 13 -25.29 35.74 -22.44
N LEU A 14 -25.42 35.08 -21.29
CA LEU A 14 -26.58 34.25 -20.98
C LEU A 14 -27.74 35.11 -20.46
N ASP A 15 -28.94 34.93 -21.02
CA ASP A 15 -30.16 35.55 -20.48
C ASP A 15 -30.52 34.97 -19.10
N GLU A 16 -31.30 35.72 -18.31
CA GLU A 16 -31.63 35.34 -16.92
C GLU A 16 -32.46 34.05 -16.84
N GLU A 17 -33.24 33.73 -17.87
CA GLU A 17 -34.00 32.47 -17.93
C GLU A 17 -33.06 31.27 -18.12
N THR A 18 -32.03 31.41 -18.95
CA THR A 18 -30.99 30.40 -19.16
C THR A 18 -30.12 30.28 -17.93
N LYS A 19 -29.81 31.37 -17.23
CA LYS A 19 -29.12 31.31 -15.93
C LYS A 19 -29.96 30.63 -14.85
N GLU A 20 -31.28 30.83 -14.80
CA GLU A 20 -32.15 30.13 -13.86
C GLU A 20 -32.33 28.65 -14.22
N LYS A 21 -32.47 28.30 -15.50
CA LYS A 21 -32.51 26.89 -15.95
C LYS A 21 -31.18 26.18 -15.67
N LEU A 22 -30.05 26.85 -15.91
CA LEU A 22 -28.72 26.34 -15.57
C LEU A 22 -28.52 26.22 -14.06
N LYS A 23 -29.16 27.04 -13.22
CA LYS A 23 -29.17 26.82 -11.76
C LYS A 23 -29.94 25.56 -11.38
N GLY A 24 -31.04 25.25 -12.07
CA GLY A 24 -31.86 24.06 -11.82
C GLY A 24 -31.24 22.75 -12.29
N ASP A 25 -30.33 22.79 -13.27
CA ASP A 25 -29.68 21.62 -13.87
C ASP A 25 -28.33 21.26 -13.22
N ARG A 26 -27.93 21.95 -12.14
CA ARG A 26 -26.63 21.71 -11.49
C ARG A 26 -26.67 20.56 -10.50
N ILE A 27 -25.59 19.78 -10.46
CA ILE A 27 -25.38 18.76 -9.43
C ILE A 27 -24.72 19.43 -8.22
N GLY A 28 -25.45 19.53 -7.11
CA GLY A 28 -24.94 20.17 -5.88
C GLY A 28 -24.45 21.60 -6.14
N ASP A 29 -23.27 21.93 -5.61
CA ASP A 29 -22.63 23.24 -5.83
C ASP A 29 -21.72 23.26 -7.07
N THR A 30 -21.63 22.16 -7.82
CA THR A 30 -20.74 22.02 -8.98
C THR A 30 -21.27 22.75 -10.22
N LEU A 31 -20.45 22.89 -11.27
CA LEU A 31 -20.88 23.40 -12.58
C LEU A 31 -21.42 22.29 -13.51
N TYR A 32 -21.52 21.05 -13.01
CA TYR A 32 -21.88 19.90 -13.82
C TYR A 32 -23.40 19.77 -14.03
N SER A 33 -23.78 19.31 -15.22
CA SER A 33 -25.18 19.20 -15.66
C SER A 33 -25.79 17.85 -15.28
N GLN A 34 -26.92 17.87 -14.57
CA GLN A 34 -27.77 16.71 -14.29
C GLN A 34 -28.29 16.09 -15.59
N SER A 35 -28.73 16.91 -16.54
CA SER A 35 -29.25 16.48 -17.83
C SER A 35 -28.21 15.73 -18.66
N PHE A 36 -26.94 16.17 -18.63
CA PHE A 36 -25.83 15.44 -19.24
C PHE A 36 -25.72 14.03 -18.65
N VAL A 37 -25.61 13.92 -17.32
CA VAL A 37 -25.50 12.63 -16.63
C VAL A 37 -26.66 11.71 -16.98
N ILE A 38 -27.91 12.19 -16.85
CA ILE A 38 -29.11 11.38 -17.16
C ILE A 38 -29.06 10.88 -18.60
N LYS A 39 -28.72 11.74 -19.56
CA LYS A 39 -28.64 11.36 -20.97
C LYS A 39 -27.57 10.29 -21.20
N THR A 40 -26.39 10.44 -20.62
CA THR A 40 -25.31 9.46 -20.71
C THR A 40 -25.73 8.10 -20.14
N LEU A 41 -26.36 8.08 -18.97
CA LEU A 41 -26.84 6.83 -18.35
C LEU A 41 -27.99 6.18 -19.15
N MET A 42 -28.87 6.97 -19.74
CA MET A 42 -29.88 6.46 -20.66
C MET A 42 -29.25 5.84 -21.90
N CYS A 43 -28.21 6.43 -22.48
CA CYS A 43 -27.49 5.80 -23.59
C CYS A 43 -26.84 4.48 -23.15
N LEU A 44 -26.18 4.46 -21.98
CA LEU A 44 -25.57 3.26 -21.41
C LEU A 44 -26.57 2.10 -21.23
N SER A 45 -27.81 2.39 -20.81
CA SER A 45 -28.83 1.35 -20.62
C SER A 45 -29.33 0.72 -21.92
N HIS A 46 -29.11 1.36 -23.08
CA HIS A 46 -29.59 0.88 -24.38
C HIS A 46 -28.45 0.36 -25.28
N GLU A 47 -27.23 0.88 -25.14
CA GLU A 47 -26.10 0.60 -26.02
C GLU A 47 -25.06 -0.32 -25.36
N ILE A 48 -25.30 -1.63 -25.45
CA ILE A 48 -24.45 -2.66 -24.82
C ILE A 48 -22.97 -2.59 -25.26
N ASN A 49 -22.71 -2.17 -26.51
CA ASN A 49 -21.37 -2.19 -27.11
C ASN A 49 -20.67 -0.83 -27.15
N CYS A 50 -21.01 0.09 -26.24
CA CYS A 50 -20.34 1.40 -26.05
C CYS A 50 -19.88 2.07 -27.35
N THR A 51 -20.76 2.86 -27.99
CA THR A 51 -20.37 3.68 -29.14
C THR A 51 -19.26 4.66 -28.76
N LYS A 52 -18.50 5.17 -29.74
CA LYS A 52 -17.44 6.15 -29.46
C LYS A 52 -17.97 7.41 -28.80
N GLU A 53 -19.17 7.82 -29.18
CA GLU A 53 -19.87 8.95 -28.58
C GLU A 53 -20.22 8.66 -27.12
N LEU A 54 -20.77 7.48 -26.82
CA LEU A 54 -21.04 7.06 -25.45
C LEU A 54 -19.77 6.92 -24.61
N GLU A 55 -18.69 6.34 -25.16
CA GLU A 55 -17.40 6.23 -24.49
C GLU A 55 -16.86 7.62 -24.10
N GLN A 56 -16.95 8.59 -25.01
CA GLN A 56 -16.53 9.96 -24.75
C GLN A 56 -17.35 10.61 -23.64
N ASP A 57 -18.68 10.45 -23.67
CA ASP A 57 -19.57 10.95 -22.62
C ASP A 57 -19.28 10.27 -21.26
N LEU A 58 -19.01 8.96 -21.25
CA LEU A 58 -18.62 8.22 -20.04
C LEU A 58 -17.26 8.67 -19.51
N CYS A 59 -16.31 8.99 -20.39
CA CYS A 59 -15.01 9.52 -19.98
C CYS A 59 -15.15 10.87 -19.28
N PHE A 60 -15.98 11.78 -19.82
CA PHE A 60 -16.30 13.03 -19.15
C PHE A 60 -17.00 12.80 -17.80
N LEU A 61 -17.93 11.84 -17.75
CA LEU A 61 -18.59 11.48 -16.50
C LEU A 61 -17.60 10.94 -15.46
N TRP A 62 -16.59 10.18 -15.88
CA TRP A 62 -15.55 9.68 -14.99
C TRP A 62 -14.73 10.83 -14.40
N ASP A 63 -14.31 11.81 -15.20
CA ASP A 63 -13.60 12.99 -14.70
C ASP A 63 -14.44 13.76 -13.67
N MET A 64 -15.76 13.86 -13.89
CA MET A 64 -16.69 14.49 -12.96
C MET A 64 -16.79 13.79 -11.60
N THR A 65 -16.55 12.47 -11.55
CA THR A 65 -16.64 11.69 -10.30
C THR A 65 -15.47 11.90 -9.33
N THR A 66 -14.57 12.82 -9.64
CA THR A 66 -13.67 13.41 -8.64
C THR A 66 -14.40 14.30 -7.64
N ASP A 67 -15.59 14.80 -8.02
CA ASP A 67 -16.46 15.57 -7.14
C ASP A 67 -17.47 14.69 -6.41
N LYS A 68 -17.55 14.85 -5.08
CA LYS A 68 -18.40 14.06 -4.19
C LYS A 68 -19.89 14.23 -4.48
N ASP A 69 -20.33 15.42 -4.90
CA ASP A 69 -21.74 15.69 -5.18
C ASP A 69 -22.19 14.92 -6.43
N VAL A 70 -21.28 14.72 -7.39
CA VAL A 70 -21.51 13.87 -8.57
C VAL A 70 -21.59 12.40 -8.19
N CYS A 71 -20.68 11.90 -7.34
CA CYS A 71 -20.76 10.52 -6.85
C CYS A 71 -22.08 10.24 -6.13
N LYS A 72 -22.51 11.17 -5.27
CA LYS A 72 -23.79 11.07 -4.56
C LYS A 72 -24.97 11.03 -5.53
N TYR A 73 -24.97 11.93 -6.51
CA TYR A 73 -26.02 11.99 -7.52
C TYR A 73 -26.10 10.71 -8.37
N LEU A 74 -24.95 10.16 -8.79
CA LEU A 74 -24.90 8.88 -9.50
C LEU A 74 -25.43 7.71 -8.67
N PHE A 75 -25.11 7.70 -7.37
CA PHE A 75 -25.64 6.69 -6.45
C PHE A 75 -27.17 6.79 -6.32
N GLU A 76 -27.72 8.00 -6.18
CA GLU A 76 -29.18 8.24 -6.16
C GLU A 76 -29.85 7.74 -7.45
N LEU A 77 -29.17 7.85 -8.59
CA LEU A 77 -29.60 7.34 -9.90
C LEU A 77 -29.42 5.83 -10.09
N GLN A 78 -29.03 5.07 -9.07
CA GLN A 78 -28.79 3.62 -9.15
C GLN A 78 -27.70 3.23 -10.15
N TYR A 79 -26.67 4.08 -10.29
CA TYR A 79 -25.51 3.79 -11.14
C TYR A 79 -24.84 2.44 -10.84
N PRO A 80 -24.65 2.00 -9.57
CA PRO A 80 -24.07 0.70 -9.27
C PRO A 80 -24.73 -0.48 -9.99
N SER A 81 -26.07 -0.52 -9.97
CA SER A 81 -26.84 -1.57 -10.64
C SER A 81 -26.65 -1.51 -12.15
N LEU A 82 -26.86 -0.33 -12.75
CA LEU A 82 -26.71 -0.12 -14.19
C LEU A 82 -25.31 -0.48 -14.70
N ALA A 83 -24.26 -0.03 -13.99
CA ALA A 83 -22.89 -0.27 -14.37
C ALA A 83 -22.50 -1.75 -14.27
N SER A 84 -22.93 -2.46 -13.21
CA SER A 84 -22.64 -3.89 -13.07
C SER A 84 -23.26 -4.74 -14.18
N GLU A 85 -24.49 -4.43 -14.59
CA GLU A 85 -25.16 -5.08 -15.72
C GLU A 85 -24.46 -4.76 -17.04
N ALA A 86 -24.06 -3.49 -17.24
CA ALA A 86 -23.33 -3.09 -18.44
C ALA A 86 -21.96 -3.79 -18.52
N ILE A 87 -21.20 -3.86 -17.41
CA ILE A 87 -19.90 -4.56 -17.34
C ILE A 87 -20.03 -6.02 -17.75
N ALA A 88 -21.07 -6.71 -17.25
CA ALA A 88 -21.29 -8.13 -17.55
C ALA A 88 -21.57 -8.41 -19.04
N ASN A 89 -22.10 -7.42 -19.77
CA ASN A 89 -22.53 -7.58 -21.16
C ASN A 89 -21.63 -6.85 -22.18
N CYS A 90 -20.76 -5.94 -21.72
CA CYS A 90 -19.93 -5.12 -22.59
C CYS A 90 -18.68 -5.89 -23.05
N THR A 91 -18.39 -5.84 -24.35
CA THR A 91 -17.18 -6.45 -24.92
C THR A 91 -16.03 -5.47 -25.10
N GLU A 92 -16.28 -4.16 -24.94
CA GLU A 92 -15.28 -3.11 -25.17
C GLU A 92 -14.49 -2.82 -23.87
N PRO A 93 -13.20 -3.18 -23.80
CA PRO A 93 -12.41 -3.04 -22.57
C PRO A 93 -12.37 -1.61 -22.02
N ARG A 94 -12.31 -0.60 -22.91
CA ARG A 94 -12.28 0.80 -22.49
C ARG A 94 -13.55 1.22 -21.76
N CYS A 95 -14.71 0.71 -22.21
CA CYS A 95 -15.97 0.96 -21.51
C CYS A 95 -15.96 0.33 -20.11
N VAL A 96 -15.56 -0.94 -20.01
CA VAL A 96 -15.46 -1.65 -18.72
C VAL A 96 -14.51 -0.92 -17.76
N GLU A 97 -13.35 -0.49 -18.26
CA GLU A 97 -12.39 0.32 -17.51
C GLU A 97 -13.05 1.56 -16.90
N ILE A 98 -13.74 2.37 -17.72
CA ILE A 98 -14.38 3.61 -17.27
C ILE A 98 -15.48 3.30 -16.24
N LEU A 99 -16.33 2.31 -16.51
CA LEU A 99 -17.45 1.95 -15.64
C LEU A 99 -16.96 1.53 -14.25
N VAL A 100 -15.94 0.66 -14.19
CA VAL A 100 -15.33 0.22 -12.93
C VAL A 100 -14.61 1.38 -12.23
N GLY A 101 -13.94 2.25 -12.98
CA GLY A 101 -13.28 3.44 -12.43
C GLY A 101 -14.25 4.39 -11.74
N ILE A 102 -15.44 4.60 -12.30
CA ILE A 102 -16.52 5.38 -11.69
C ILE A 102 -17.03 4.70 -10.41
N LEU A 103 -17.24 3.39 -10.42
CA LEU A 103 -17.68 2.64 -9.23
C LEU A 103 -16.69 2.74 -8.09
N ALA A 104 -15.38 2.63 -8.38
CA ALA A 104 -14.33 2.81 -7.37
C ALA A 104 -14.37 4.21 -6.74
N ASN A 105 -14.56 5.26 -7.55
CA ASN A 105 -14.69 6.63 -7.05
C ASN A 105 -15.94 6.82 -6.19
N ILE A 106 -17.09 6.25 -6.59
CA ILE A 106 -18.33 6.29 -5.80
C ILE A 106 -18.11 5.64 -4.43
N LEU A 107 -17.52 4.44 -4.35
CA LEU A 107 -17.29 3.75 -3.08
C LEU A 107 -16.34 4.52 -2.15
N LEU A 108 -15.35 5.23 -2.70
CA LEU A 108 -14.43 6.06 -1.93
C LEU A 108 -15.02 7.41 -1.52
N SER A 109 -16.06 7.88 -2.20
CA SER A 109 -16.73 9.14 -1.88
C SER A 109 -17.47 9.09 -0.54
N ASP A 110 -17.76 10.26 0.03
CA ASP A 110 -18.49 10.43 1.28
C ASP A 110 -20.01 10.43 1.04
N CYS A 111 -20.51 9.36 0.42
CA CYS A 111 -21.94 9.14 0.17
C CYS A 111 -22.41 7.82 0.80
N GLU A 112 -23.72 7.56 0.76
CA GLU A 112 -24.27 6.27 1.19
C GLU A 112 -23.66 5.14 0.36
N LYS A 113 -23.19 4.09 1.03
CA LYS A 113 -22.45 2.98 0.43
C LYS A 113 -23.28 1.73 0.57
N SER A 114 -23.81 1.25 -0.54
CA SER A 114 -24.39 -0.09 -0.61
C SER A 114 -24.25 -0.65 -2.01
N MET A 115 -23.79 -1.89 -2.09
CA MET A 115 -23.87 -2.71 -3.29
C MET A 115 -24.30 -4.11 -2.88
N THR A 116 -25.08 -4.75 -3.72
CA THR A 116 -25.51 -6.12 -3.57
C THR A 116 -24.37 -7.07 -3.93
N ASP A 117 -24.41 -8.29 -3.36
CA ASP A 117 -23.42 -9.32 -3.67
C ASP A 117 -23.41 -9.67 -5.16
N THR A 118 -24.58 -9.60 -5.82
CA THR A 118 -24.70 -9.85 -7.26
C THR A 118 -23.94 -8.80 -8.07
N GLU A 119 -24.14 -7.51 -7.79
CA GLU A 119 -23.45 -6.43 -8.50
C GLU A 119 -21.93 -6.54 -8.34
N ILE A 120 -21.46 -6.83 -7.12
CA ILE A 120 -20.03 -7.01 -6.84
C ILE A 120 -19.49 -8.21 -7.63
N LYS A 121 -20.19 -9.35 -7.62
CA LYS A 121 -19.75 -10.54 -8.38
C LYS A 121 -19.64 -10.27 -9.88
N LEU A 122 -20.61 -9.57 -10.47
CA LEU A 122 -20.54 -9.19 -11.89
C LEU A 122 -19.30 -8.36 -12.22
N ILE A 123 -18.87 -7.50 -11.30
CA ILE A 123 -17.64 -6.70 -11.45
C ILE A 123 -16.40 -7.58 -11.27
N LEU A 124 -16.40 -8.47 -10.28
CA LEU A 124 -15.28 -9.40 -10.04
C LEU A 124 -15.10 -10.41 -11.18
N ASP A 125 -16.18 -10.81 -11.86
CA ASP A 125 -16.13 -11.69 -13.04
C ASP A 125 -15.30 -11.05 -14.18
N ALA A 126 -15.18 -9.72 -14.22
CA ALA A 126 -14.34 -9.02 -15.19
C ALA A 126 -12.83 -9.25 -14.96
N LEU A 127 -12.40 -9.84 -13.82
CA LEU A 127 -11.01 -10.27 -13.58
C LEU A 127 -10.51 -11.33 -14.56
N ILE A 128 -11.41 -11.94 -15.35
CA ILE A 128 -11.03 -12.89 -16.40
C ILE A 128 -10.21 -12.24 -17.53
N THR A 129 -10.33 -10.93 -17.71
CA THR A 129 -9.64 -10.19 -18.76
C THR A 129 -8.11 -10.22 -18.65
N HIS A 130 -7.44 -9.96 -19.77
CA HIS A 130 -5.99 -9.74 -19.85
C HIS A 130 -5.64 -8.27 -20.08
N ASP A 131 -6.64 -7.40 -20.21
CA ASP A 131 -6.41 -5.98 -20.39
C ASP A 131 -5.92 -5.34 -19.08
N PRO A 132 -4.69 -4.78 -19.05
CA PRO A 132 -4.11 -4.28 -17.81
C PRO A 132 -4.83 -3.04 -17.27
N LEU A 133 -5.44 -2.21 -18.13
CA LEU A 133 -6.13 -1.00 -17.69
C LEU A 133 -7.43 -1.38 -16.97
N VAL A 134 -8.19 -2.33 -17.52
CA VAL A 134 -9.37 -2.88 -16.83
C VAL A 134 -8.97 -3.50 -15.50
N LEU A 135 -7.92 -4.33 -15.46
CA LEU A 135 -7.46 -4.96 -14.22
C LEU A 135 -7.02 -3.92 -13.18
N ILE A 136 -6.35 -2.83 -13.57
CA ILE A 136 -6.01 -1.73 -12.67
C ILE A 136 -7.26 -1.14 -12.03
N GLN A 137 -8.30 -0.87 -12.82
CA GLN A 137 -9.54 -0.32 -12.27
C GLN A 137 -10.26 -1.32 -11.36
N ILE A 138 -10.24 -2.62 -11.67
CA ILE A 138 -10.78 -3.64 -10.77
C ILE A 138 -10.00 -3.69 -9.46
N MET A 139 -8.66 -3.58 -9.49
CA MET A 139 -7.86 -3.51 -8.26
C MET A 139 -8.21 -2.27 -7.42
N ARG A 140 -8.41 -1.10 -8.07
CA ARG A 140 -8.89 0.12 -7.38
C ARG A 140 -10.29 -0.08 -6.79
N PHE A 141 -11.18 -0.77 -7.50
CA PHE A 141 -12.52 -1.11 -6.99
C PHE A 141 -12.44 -2.06 -5.78
N ILE A 142 -11.59 -3.09 -5.83
CA ILE A 142 -11.39 -4.02 -4.71
C ILE A 142 -10.79 -3.29 -3.50
N GLU A 143 -9.83 -2.39 -3.71
CA GLU A 143 -9.30 -1.52 -2.66
C GLU A 143 -10.43 -0.68 -2.03
N ALA A 144 -11.24 -0.02 -2.86
CA ALA A 144 -12.37 0.79 -2.41
C ALA A 144 -13.40 -0.04 -1.65
N MET A 145 -13.75 -1.23 -2.14
CA MET A 145 -14.65 -2.17 -1.49
C MET A 145 -14.12 -2.60 -0.12
N ALA A 146 -12.82 -2.92 -0.01
CA ALA A 146 -12.21 -3.31 1.27
C ALA A 146 -12.25 -2.19 2.33
N ILE A 147 -12.35 -0.92 1.91
CA ILE A 147 -12.50 0.25 2.80
C ILE A 147 -13.97 0.52 3.10
N ALA A 148 -14.81 0.55 2.06
CA ALA A 148 -16.19 1.00 2.12
C ALA A 148 -17.18 -0.07 2.60
N LEU A 149 -16.93 -1.32 2.23
CA LEU A 149 -17.81 -2.47 2.40
C LEU A 149 -17.00 -3.69 2.89
N PRO A 150 -16.32 -3.60 4.05
CA PRO A 150 -15.42 -4.65 4.52
C PRO A 150 -16.13 -6.01 4.71
N GLU A 151 -17.43 -6.02 4.98
CA GLU A 151 -18.24 -7.23 5.07
C GLU A 151 -18.39 -7.98 3.73
N LYS A 152 -18.05 -7.34 2.60
CA LYS A 152 -18.11 -7.93 1.26
C LYS A 152 -16.80 -8.55 0.80
N VAL A 153 -15.72 -8.40 1.57
CA VAL A 153 -14.39 -8.96 1.22
C VAL A 153 -14.45 -10.48 1.02
N CYS A 154 -15.34 -11.18 1.74
CA CYS A 154 -15.56 -12.62 1.58
C CYS A 154 -16.03 -13.05 0.18
N LEU A 155 -16.42 -12.11 -0.69
CA LEU A 155 -16.83 -12.39 -2.07
C LEU A 155 -15.66 -12.65 -3.02
N LEU A 156 -14.42 -12.29 -2.65
CA LEU A 156 -13.24 -12.57 -3.47
C LEU A 156 -12.95 -14.07 -3.51
N GLY A 157 -12.89 -14.69 -2.34
CA GLY A 157 -12.55 -16.10 -2.18
C GLY A 157 -11.13 -16.48 -2.63
N GLU A 158 -10.77 -17.71 -2.31
CA GLU A 158 -9.44 -18.27 -2.57
C GLU A 158 -9.07 -18.26 -4.07
N GLU A 159 -10.03 -18.51 -4.97
CA GLU A 159 -9.77 -18.53 -6.42
C GLU A 159 -9.28 -17.17 -6.95
N ILE A 160 -9.78 -16.05 -6.44
CA ILE A 160 -9.33 -14.73 -6.88
C ILE A 160 -7.96 -14.40 -6.28
N ILE A 161 -7.76 -14.65 -4.98
CA ILE A 161 -6.48 -14.35 -4.33
C ILE A 161 -5.36 -15.24 -4.88
N GLU A 162 -5.55 -16.55 -4.88
CA GLU A 162 -4.53 -17.50 -5.38
C GLU A 162 -4.43 -17.51 -6.90
N GLY A 163 -5.57 -17.44 -7.61
CA GLY A 163 -5.60 -17.57 -9.06
C GLY A 163 -5.28 -16.28 -9.81
N ARG A 164 -5.73 -15.12 -9.32
CA ARG A 164 -5.59 -13.83 -10.05
C ARG A 164 -4.55 -12.92 -9.43
N PHE A 165 -4.62 -12.65 -8.12
CA PHE A 165 -3.67 -11.75 -7.47
C PHE A 165 -2.24 -12.30 -7.52
N GLN A 166 -2.04 -13.56 -7.13
CA GLN A 166 -0.70 -14.17 -7.20
C GLN A 166 -0.19 -14.26 -8.64
N PHE A 167 -1.06 -14.55 -9.61
CA PHE A 167 -0.68 -14.58 -11.02
C PHE A 167 -0.18 -13.22 -11.51
N ILE A 168 -0.92 -12.14 -11.23
CA ILE A 168 -0.53 -10.79 -11.61
C ILE A 168 0.81 -10.41 -10.97
N LEU A 169 0.97 -10.62 -9.67
CA LEU A 169 2.19 -10.27 -8.96
C LEU A 169 3.42 -11.04 -9.49
N LYS A 170 3.24 -12.31 -9.87
CA LYS A 170 4.35 -13.17 -10.28
C LYS A 170 4.75 -13.00 -11.75
N TYR A 171 3.80 -12.66 -12.63
CA TYR A 171 4.00 -12.77 -14.07
C TYR A 171 3.69 -11.49 -14.87
N SER A 172 3.07 -10.47 -14.26
CA SER A 172 2.84 -9.20 -14.95
C SER A 172 4.16 -8.46 -15.18
N GLU A 173 4.29 -7.79 -16.31
CA GLU A 173 5.35 -6.80 -16.57
C GLU A 173 4.83 -5.37 -16.44
N ASN A 174 3.52 -5.19 -16.16
CA ASN A 174 2.92 -3.87 -15.97
C ASN A 174 3.07 -3.44 -14.49
N PHE A 175 3.98 -2.49 -14.24
CA PHE A 175 4.30 -2.02 -12.89
C PHE A 175 3.15 -1.34 -12.18
N GLU A 176 2.31 -0.61 -12.92
CA GLU A 176 1.15 0.06 -12.36
C GLU A 176 0.14 -0.98 -11.86
N LEU A 177 -0.13 -2.01 -12.67
CA LEU A 177 -0.98 -3.14 -12.28
C LEU A 177 -0.44 -3.88 -11.06
N ILE A 178 0.86 -4.18 -11.01
CA ILE A 178 1.48 -4.81 -9.83
C ILE A 178 1.30 -3.92 -8.60
N THR A 179 1.53 -2.60 -8.74
CA THR A 179 1.41 -1.63 -7.64
C THR A 179 0.00 -1.56 -7.09
N TYR A 180 -1.01 -1.45 -7.97
CA TYR A 180 -2.42 -1.44 -7.52
C TYR A 180 -2.87 -2.79 -6.96
N THR A 181 -2.32 -3.91 -7.45
CA THR A 181 -2.59 -5.24 -6.88
C THR A 181 -2.05 -5.34 -5.46
N MET A 182 -0.82 -4.88 -5.22
CA MET A 182 -0.27 -4.80 -3.86
C MET A 182 -1.06 -3.82 -2.98
N GLN A 183 -1.48 -2.67 -3.51
CA GLN A 183 -2.26 -1.69 -2.76
C GLN A 183 -3.63 -2.23 -2.33
N ALA A 184 -4.32 -2.95 -3.21
CA ALA A 184 -5.55 -3.65 -2.87
C ALA A 184 -5.30 -4.70 -1.77
N LEU A 185 -4.22 -5.50 -1.87
CA LEU A 185 -3.86 -6.47 -0.83
C LEU A 185 -3.56 -5.83 0.52
N VAL A 186 -2.94 -4.64 0.57
CA VAL A 186 -2.76 -3.91 1.83
C VAL A 186 -4.11 -3.71 2.52
N ARG A 187 -5.13 -3.25 1.78
CA ARG A 187 -6.47 -2.99 2.35
C ARG A 187 -7.26 -4.25 2.69
N LEU A 188 -7.05 -5.33 1.95
CA LEU A 188 -7.66 -6.63 2.21
C LEU A 188 -7.03 -7.31 3.44
N THR A 189 -5.73 -7.15 3.64
CA THR A 189 -5.03 -7.74 4.80
C THR A 189 -5.15 -6.87 6.05
N GLU A 190 -5.44 -5.58 5.92
CA GLU A 190 -5.66 -4.68 7.07
C GLU A 190 -6.79 -5.19 7.99
N GLY A 191 -6.51 -5.34 9.29
CA GLY A 191 -7.51 -5.72 10.27
C GLY A 191 -8.05 -7.16 10.14
N PHE A 192 -7.31 -8.04 9.44
CA PHE A 192 -7.67 -9.46 9.29
C PHE A 192 -8.98 -9.70 8.50
N LYS A 193 -9.23 -8.96 7.42
CA LYS A 193 -10.46 -9.09 6.61
C LYS A 193 -10.48 -10.29 5.66
N LEU A 194 -9.31 -10.79 5.24
CA LEU A 194 -9.21 -12.02 4.46
C LEU A 194 -9.25 -13.24 5.38
N ASP A 195 -9.62 -14.38 4.81
CA ASP A 195 -9.51 -15.66 5.52
C ASP A 195 -8.04 -15.97 5.82
N GLU A 196 -7.77 -16.64 6.94
CA GLU A 196 -6.40 -17.00 7.33
C GLU A 196 -5.71 -17.82 6.22
N ASN A 197 -6.43 -18.72 5.54
CA ASN A 197 -5.84 -19.59 4.52
C ASN A 197 -5.43 -18.82 3.24
N GLU A 198 -6.04 -17.67 2.98
CA GLU A 198 -5.74 -16.83 1.81
C GLU A 198 -4.41 -16.07 1.98
N VAL A 199 -4.01 -15.79 3.24
CA VAL A 199 -2.76 -15.10 3.57
C VAL A 199 -1.68 -16.13 3.88
N ASN A 200 -1.15 -16.75 2.84
CA ASN A 200 -0.22 -17.86 2.96
C ASN A 200 1.18 -17.58 2.38
N ALA A 201 2.08 -18.55 2.51
CA ALA A 201 3.46 -18.43 2.03
C ALA A 201 3.58 -18.32 0.50
N SER A 202 2.60 -18.82 -0.26
CA SER A 202 2.56 -18.65 -1.72
C SER A 202 2.30 -17.20 -2.09
N LEU A 203 1.29 -16.59 -1.45
CA LEU A 203 1.00 -15.16 -1.60
C LEU A 203 2.21 -14.31 -1.22
N PHE A 204 2.89 -14.64 -0.12
CA PHE A 204 4.08 -13.91 0.32
C PHE A 204 5.16 -13.90 -0.77
N LYS A 205 5.45 -15.06 -1.35
CA LYS A 205 6.43 -15.19 -2.44
C LYS A 205 6.01 -14.39 -3.67
N ALA A 206 4.72 -14.44 -4.04
CA ALA A 206 4.21 -13.64 -5.15
C ALA A 206 4.39 -12.14 -4.91
N VAL A 207 4.17 -11.65 -3.69
CA VAL A 207 4.42 -10.24 -3.30
C VAL A 207 5.91 -9.88 -3.46
N ILE A 208 6.83 -10.76 -3.07
CA ILE A 208 8.27 -10.55 -3.29
C ILE A 208 8.57 -10.50 -4.80
N ASP A 209 8.05 -11.44 -5.60
CA ASP A 209 8.28 -11.51 -7.05
C ASP A 209 7.77 -10.23 -7.75
N GLY A 210 6.59 -9.74 -7.36
CA GLY A 210 6.02 -8.51 -7.91
C GLY A 210 6.83 -7.27 -7.54
N PHE A 211 7.26 -7.16 -6.29
CA PHE A 211 8.15 -6.09 -5.86
C PHE A 211 9.49 -6.13 -6.60
N ASP A 212 10.05 -7.31 -6.80
CA ASP A 212 11.30 -7.50 -7.52
C ASP A 212 11.18 -7.08 -8.97
N THR A 213 10.08 -7.42 -9.63
CA THR A 213 9.80 -7.05 -11.02
C THR A 213 9.80 -5.53 -11.22
N ILE A 214 9.17 -4.78 -10.31
CA ILE A 214 9.14 -3.30 -10.36
C ILE A 214 10.57 -2.75 -10.29
N PHE A 215 11.37 -3.21 -9.32
CA PHE A 215 12.68 -2.61 -9.05
C PHE A 215 13.82 -3.14 -9.93
N SER A 216 13.75 -4.37 -10.44
CA SER A 216 14.80 -4.93 -11.29
C SER A 216 14.86 -4.25 -12.66
N VAL A 217 13.72 -3.84 -13.21
CA VAL A 217 13.67 -3.21 -14.54
C VAL A 217 13.96 -1.71 -14.46
N GLN A 218 13.54 -1.04 -13.38
CA GLN A 218 13.80 0.39 -13.21
C GLN A 218 15.28 0.70 -12.95
N THR A 219 16.07 -0.29 -12.52
CA THR A 219 17.45 -0.06 -12.08
C THR A 219 18.39 -1.18 -12.57
N ASN A 220 19.11 -0.94 -13.68
CA ASN A 220 20.17 -1.86 -14.16
C ASN A 220 21.30 -2.08 -13.12
N ASN A 221 21.37 -1.23 -12.11
CA ASN A 221 22.02 -1.50 -10.84
C ASN A 221 20.97 -1.25 -9.77
N PHE A 222 20.53 -2.28 -9.06
CA PHE A 222 19.57 -2.13 -7.98
C PHE A 222 20.08 -1.06 -7.00
N GLU A 223 19.64 0.19 -7.13
CA GLU A 223 19.87 1.32 -6.24
C GLU A 223 18.48 1.88 -6.01
N VAL A 224 17.87 1.54 -4.86
CA VAL A 224 16.60 2.17 -4.48
C VAL A 224 16.97 3.58 -4.07
N GLU A 225 16.89 4.53 -5.01
CA GLU A 225 16.83 5.94 -4.67
C GLU A 225 15.48 6.17 -3.98
N ILE A 226 15.47 6.00 -2.65
CA ILE A 226 14.29 6.25 -1.78
C ILE A 226 13.86 7.73 -1.88
N ASP A 227 14.72 8.55 -2.45
CA ASP A 227 14.65 9.98 -2.66
C ASP A 227 13.46 10.40 -3.56
N THR A 228 12.92 9.51 -4.41
CA THR A 228 11.75 9.84 -5.23
C THR A 228 10.44 9.51 -4.50
N ALA A 229 9.44 10.39 -4.67
CA ALA A 229 8.12 10.20 -4.06
C ALA A 229 7.43 8.91 -4.52
N GLU A 230 7.66 8.52 -5.78
CA GLU A 230 7.09 7.30 -6.37
C GLU A 230 7.73 6.04 -5.78
N THR A 231 9.06 5.98 -5.70
CA THR A 231 9.78 4.87 -5.07
C THR A 231 9.38 4.71 -3.61
N SER A 232 9.32 5.82 -2.87
CA SER A 232 8.89 5.83 -1.47
C SER A 232 7.46 5.28 -1.32
N LYS A 233 6.53 5.69 -2.20
CA LYS A 233 5.15 5.16 -2.21
C LYS A 233 5.12 3.64 -2.40
N ILE A 234 5.85 3.11 -3.38
CA ILE A 234 5.87 1.66 -3.67
C ILE A 234 6.49 0.88 -2.51
N VAL A 235 7.58 1.39 -1.93
CA VAL A 235 8.23 0.78 -0.75
C VAL A 235 7.26 0.73 0.44
N LYS A 236 6.49 1.80 0.70
CA LYS A 236 5.46 1.79 1.76
C LYS A 236 4.39 0.75 1.53
N ILE A 237 3.84 0.69 0.30
CA ILE A 237 2.82 -0.31 -0.05
C ILE A 237 3.35 -1.72 0.23
N PHE A 238 4.57 -2.00 -0.22
CA PHE A 238 5.23 -3.28 0.02
C PHE A 238 5.43 -3.58 1.50
N LEU A 239 6.02 -2.66 2.27
CA LEU A 239 6.29 -2.89 3.69
C LEU A 239 5.02 -3.02 4.54
N ASN A 240 3.98 -2.25 4.22
CA ASN A 240 2.68 -2.38 4.87
C ASN A 240 2.06 -3.74 4.59
N LEU A 241 2.12 -4.22 3.34
CA LEU A 241 1.60 -5.54 2.99
C LEU A 241 2.36 -6.64 3.73
N ILE A 242 3.70 -6.60 3.71
CA ILE A 242 4.52 -7.57 4.42
C ILE A 242 4.25 -7.54 5.93
N SER A 243 4.06 -6.36 6.52
CA SER A 243 3.75 -6.21 7.95
C SER A 243 2.37 -6.79 8.27
N ASN A 244 1.36 -6.57 7.42
CA ASN A 244 0.06 -7.21 7.58
C ASN A 244 0.19 -8.74 7.53
N MET A 245 0.91 -9.28 6.55
CA MET A 245 1.13 -10.73 6.44
C MET A 245 1.86 -11.30 7.67
N CYS A 246 2.82 -10.54 8.23
CA CYS A 246 3.48 -10.89 9.48
C CYS A 246 2.48 -10.95 10.64
N ALA A 247 1.57 -9.97 10.74
CA ALA A 247 0.53 -9.97 11.75
C ALA A 247 -0.42 -11.17 11.63
N TYR A 248 -0.74 -11.63 10.42
CA TYR A 248 -1.49 -12.88 10.20
C TYR A 248 -0.73 -14.08 10.76
N ALA A 249 0.56 -14.21 10.42
CA ALA A 249 1.40 -15.31 10.91
C ALA A 249 1.46 -15.36 12.45
N GLN A 250 1.59 -14.20 13.09
CA GLN A 250 1.60 -14.10 14.55
C GLN A 250 0.23 -14.45 15.17
N ARG A 251 -0.87 -13.99 14.57
CA ARG A 251 -2.23 -14.14 15.12
C ARG A 251 -2.78 -15.55 14.97
N PHE A 252 -2.66 -16.12 13.77
CA PHE A 252 -3.29 -17.39 13.41
C PHE A 252 -2.35 -18.58 13.56
N HIS A 253 -1.12 -18.34 14.04
CA HIS A 253 -0.09 -19.37 14.16
C HIS A 253 0.09 -20.14 12.86
N HIS A 254 0.14 -19.43 11.73
CA HIS A 254 0.48 -20.06 10.45
C HIS A 254 1.74 -20.89 10.66
N ASP A 255 1.65 -22.19 10.33
CA ASP A 255 2.80 -23.10 10.29
C ASP A 255 3.99 -22.36 9.70
N ASP A 256 5.22 -22.63 10.18
CA ASP A 256 6.46 -21.87 10.00
C ASP A 256 6.79 -21.40 8.55
N ALA A 257 6.00 -21.73 7.54
CA ALA A 257 6.05 -21.33 6.14
C ALA A 257 6.18 -19.82 5.88
N ILE A 258 5.40 -18.93 6.50
CA ILE A 258 5.59 -17.47 6.33
C ILE A 258 6.89 -17.02 7.01
N PRO A 259 7.13 -17.31 8.31
CA PRO A 259 8.42 -17.04 8.97
C PRO A 259 9.64 -17.56 8.18
N THR A 260 9.55 -18.77 7.62
CA THR A 260 10.58 -19.40 6.78
C THR A 260 10.78 -18.63 5.48
N SER A 261 9.69 -18.19 4.84
CA SER A 261 9.76 -17.39 3.60
C SER A 261 10.39 -16.02 3.85
N ILE A 262 10.11 -15.39 4.99
CA ILE A 262 10.77 -14.14 5.43
C ILE A 262 12.27 -14.38 5.64
N ASN A 263 12.65 -15.48 6.29
CA ASN A 263 14.05 -15.84 6.52
C ASN A 263 14.82 -16.07 5.21
N GLN A 264 14.18 -16.69 4.21
CA GLN A 264 14.77 -17.00 2.91
C GLN A 264 14.76 -15.82 1.93
N SER A 265 13.99 -14.76 2.21
CA SER A 265 13.92 -13.58 1.35
C SER A 265 15.14 -12.68 1.52
N GLY A 266 16.20 -12.99 0.77
CA GLY A 266 17.37 -12.11 0.65
C GLY A 266 17.01 -10.72 0.13
N ARG A 267 15.94 -10.62 -0.66
CA ARG A 267 15.52 -9.36 -1.26
C ARG A 267 14.83 -8.41 -0.31
N LEU A 268 13.98 -8.95 0.57
CA LEU A 268 13.45 -8.20 1.71
C LEU A 268 14.60 -7.71 2.60
N ALA A 269 15.54 -8.60 2.91
CA ALA A 269 16.72 -8.27 3.72
C ALA A 269 17.54 -7.12 3.12
N ILE A 270 17.84 -7.15 1.82
CA ILE A 270 18.56 -6.08 1.11
C ILE A 270 17.78 -4.76 1.17
N THR A 271 16.46 -4.81 0.98
CA THR A 271 15.59 -3.61 0.96
C THR A 271 15.59 -2.91 2.32
N VAL A 272 15.32 -3.66 3.40
CA VAL A 272 15.38 -3.16 4.79
C VAL A 272 16.76 -2.54 5.08
N CYS A 273 17.83 -3.26 4.74
CA CYS A 273 19.20 -2.81 4.90
C CYS A 273 19.50 -1.47 4.25
N ARG A 274 18.97 -1.24 3.05
CA ARG A 274 19.20 -0.01 2.29
C ARG A 274 18.46 1.17 2.88
N ILE A 275 17.19 0.97 3.28
CA ILE A 275 16.39 1.99 3.93
C ILE A 275 17.06 2.42 5.24
N LEU A 276 17.45 1.48 6.08
CA LEU A 276 18.18 1.78 7.31
C LEU A 276 19.52 2.50 7.05
N LYS A 277 20.27 2.09 6.02
CA LYS A 277 21.52 2.78 5.64
C LYS A 277 21.26 4.22 5.18
N HIS A 278 20.24 4.46 4.38
CA HIS A 278 19.85 5.79 3.91
C HIS A 278 19.55 6.72 5.10
N PHE A 279 18.74 6.26 6.05
CA PHE A 279 18.41 7.02 7.27
C PHE A 279 19.54 7.05 8.32
N SER A 280 20.63 6.30 8.13
CA SER A 280 21.81 6.38 9.00
C SER A 280 22.67 7.64 8.76
N GLU A 281 22.29 8.45 7.76
CA GLU A 281 22.86 9.77 7.49
C GLU A 281 21.95 10.87 8.04
N GLU A 282 22.52 11.81 8.82
CA GLU A 282 21.78 12.87 9.52
C GLU A 282 20.91 13.72 8.59
N LYS A 283 21.42 14.04 7.40
CA LYS A 283 20.72 14.83 6.36
C LYS A 283 19.44 14.16 5.83
N ASN A 284 19.35 12.83 5.92
CA ASN A 284 18.22 12.04 5.43
C ASN A 284 17.24 11.70 6.56
N LEU A 285 17.72 11.71 7.81
CA LEU A 285 16.90 11.42 8.99
C LEU A 285 16.15 12.65 9.50
N PHE A 286 16.71 13.85 9.34
CA PHE A 286 16.09 15.08 9.80
C PHE A 286 15.52 15.93 8.65
N PRO A 287 14.29 16.48 8.80
CA PRO A 287 13.37 16.29 9.93
C PRO A 287 12.84 14.85 9.99
N VAL A 288 12.62 14.32 11.20
CA VAL A 288 12.05 12.98 11.37
C VAL A 288 10.64 12.97 10.80
N THR A 289 10.41 12.15 9.79
CA THR A 289 9.13 12.04 9.10
C THR A 289 8.28 10.92 9.70
N GLN A 290 6.96 11.00 9.47
CA GLN A 290 6.06 9.90 9.77
C GLN A 290 6.46 8.62 9.01
N ASP A 291 6.86 8.77 7.75
CA ASP A 291 7.36 7.69 6.90
C ASP A 291 8.48 6.88 7.54
N PHE A 292 9.46 7.57 8.15
CA PHE A 292 10.55 6.89 8.83
C PHE A 292 10.05 6.05 10.01
N SER A 293 9.09 6.58 10.76
CA SER A 293 8.49 5.88 11.90
C SER A 293 7.79 4.60 11.44
N GLU A 294 6.96 4.72 10.40
CA GLU A 294 6.27 3.58 9.76
C GLU A 294 7.24 2.51 9.24
N TYR A 295 8.39 2.92 8.67
CA TYR A 295 9.42 1.97 8.24
C TYR A 295 10.05 1.20 9.41
N ILE A 296 10.36 1.88 10.51
CA ILE A 296 10.97 1.22 11.68
C ILE A 296 9.98 0.22 12.30
N ASP A 297 8.71 0.60 12.45
CA ASP A 297 7.66 -0.29 12.97
C ASP A 297 7.49 -1.53 12.09
N ALA A 298 7.47 -1.35 10.77
CA ALA A 298 7.41 -2.44 9.81
C ALA A 298 8.63 -3.38 9.94
N PHE A 299 9.85 -2.83 10.06
CA PHE A 299 11.05 -3.65 10.17
C PHE A 299 11.11 -4.43 11.48
N GLN A 300 10.68 -3.83 12.59
CA GLN A 300 10.58 -4.53 13.88
C GLN A 300 9.56 -5.68 13.79
N THR A 301 8.40 -5.44 13.16
CA THR A 301 7.38 -6.48 12.93
C THR A 301 7.92 -7.62 12.07
N ILE A 302 8.66 -7.31 11.01
CA ILE A 302 9.28 -8.31 10.13
C ILE A 302 10.31 -9.15 10.89
N VAL A 303 11.18 -8.52 11.69
CA VAL A 303 12.23 -9.22 12.43
C VAL A 303 11.66 -10.08 13.56
N THR A 304 10.64 -9.61 14.26
CA THR A 304 9.98 -10.38 15.34
C THR A 304 9.20 -11.59 14.83
N THR A 305 8.70 -11.55 13.59
CA THR A 305 7.95 -12.65 12.98
C THR A 305 8.85 -13.74 12.40
N ARG A 306 10.17 -13.50 12.30
CA ARG A 306 11.10 -14.52 11.82
C ARG A 306 11.17 -15.70 12.78
N ASP A 307 11.22 -16.91 12.23
CA ASP A 307 11.52 -18.10 13.01
C ASP A 307 13.02 -18.10 13.34
N VAL A 308 13.34 -17.76 14.58
CA VAL A 308 14.71 -17.64 15.10
C VAL A 308 15.39 -19.01 15.20
N THR A 309 14.62 -20.12 15.26
CA THR A 309 15.16 -21.48 15.39
C THR A 309 15.76 -22.00 14.09
N LEU A 310 15.19 -21.59 12.96
CA LEU A 310 15.72 -21.86 11.61
C LEU A 310 16.86 -20.90 11.22
N VAL A 311 17.09 -19.88 12.04
CA VAL A 311 18.11 -18.86 11.85
C VAL A 311 19.36 -19.30 12.59
N GLN A 312 19.97 -20.41 12.15
CA GLN A 312 21.29 -20.81 12.66
C GLN A 312 22.38 -19.78 12.31
N ASP A 313 22.13 -18.96 11.29
CA ASP A 313 22.84 -17.73 10.99
C ASP A 313 21.83 -16.74 10.44
N LEU A 314 21.40 -15.77 11.25
CA LEU A 314 20.76 -14.55 10.73
C LEU A 314 21.81 -14.00 9.79
N ASP A 315 21.61 -14.14 8.45
CA ASP A 315 22.66 -13.92 7.44
C ASP A 315 23.57 -12.84 7.98
N ASN A 316 24.79 -13.22 8.39
CA ASN A 316 25.61 -12.36 9.25
C ASN A 316 25.72 -10.94 8.65
N ASN A 317 25.57 -10.84 7.33
CA ASN A 317 25.45 -9.59 6.60
C ASN A 317 24.18 -8.79 6.91
N PHE A 318 23.00 -9.40 6.90
CA PHE A 318 21.73 -8.74 7.26
C PHE A 318 21.73 -8.24 8.70
N PHE A 319 22.16 -9.07 9.66
CA PHE A 319 22.30 -8.66 11.06
C PHE A 319 23.24 -7.46 11.20
N ARG A 320 24.49 -7.58 10.75
CA ARG A 320 25.52 -6.52 10.86
C ARG A 320 25.05 -5.23 10.21
N CYS A 321 24.44 -5.35 9.03
CA CYS A 321 23.91 -4.22 8.29
C CYS A 321 22.80 -3.49 9.05
N CYS A 322 21.77 -4.20 9.53
CA CYS A 322 20.66 -3.59 10.25
C CYS A 322 21.10 -3.02 11.60
N PHE A 323 21.81 -3.82 12.39
CA PHE A 323 22.24 -3.43 13.73
C PHE A 323 23.19 -2.22 13.70
N GLY A 324 24.18 -2.23 12.81
CA GLY A 324 25.12 -1.13 12.64
C GLY A 324 24.44 0.16 12.14
N ALA A 325 23.42 0.05 11.27
CA ALA A 325 22.64 1.19 10.81
C ALA A 325 21.75 1.76 11.94
N LEU A 326 21.01 0.91 12.66
CA LEU A 326 20.18 1.31 13.79
C LEU A 326 20.99 1.98 14.90
N CYS A 327 22.18 1.47 15.22
CA CYS A 327 23.08 2.10 16.19
C CYS A 327 23.50 3.52 15.77
N LYS A 328 23.71 3.76 14.46
CA LYS A 328 24.00 5.10 13.94
C LYS A 328 22.78 6.01 14.02
N ILE A 329 21.61 5.52 13.64
CA ILE A 329 20.32 6.23 13.72
C ILE A 329 20.07 6.66 15.17
N LEU A 330 20.12 5.71 16.12
CA LEU A 330 19.91 5.99 17.55
C LEU A 330 20.90 7.05 18.07
N TYR A 331 22.17 6.96 17.66
CA TYR A 331 23.17 7.96 18.03
C TYR A 331 22.84 9.37 17.49
N ILE A 332 22.32 9.47 16.27
CA ILE A 332 21.89 10.74 15.66
C ILE A 332 20.67 11.28 16.44
N LEU A 333 19.65 10.44 16.65
CA LEU A 333 18.44 10.81 17.40
C LEU A 333 18.74 11.21 18.86
N HIS A 334 19.77 10.65 19.47
CA HIS A 334 20.15 10.94 20.86
C HIS A 334 20.38 12.44 21.12
N GLY A 335 20.90 13.17 20.12
CA GLY A 335 21.12 14.62 20.20
C GLY A 335 19.83 15.42 20.40
N SER A 336 18.71 14.91 19.87
CA SER A 336 17.38 15.54 19.91
C SER A 336 16.34 14.67 20.62
N LYS A 337 16.76 13.73 21.47
CA LYS A 337 15.89 12.66 22.02
C LYS A 337 14.60 13.16 22.70
N ASN A 338 14.62 14.38 23.25
CA ASN A 338 13.45 14.97 23.91
C ASN A 338 12.40 15.48 22.92
N GLU A 339 12.77 15.71 21.66
CA GLU A 339 11.89 16.18 20.60
C GLU A 339 11.31 15.02 19.78
N VAL A 340 12.01 13.87 19.75
CA VAL A 340 11.67 12.68 18.95
C VAL A 340 11.54 11.44 19.82
N VAL A 341 10.92 11.57 21.00
CA VAL A 341 10.85 10.54 22.04
C VAL A 341 10.30 9.21 21.50
N ASP A 342 9.19 9.26 20.77
CA ASP A 342 8.51 8.06 20.28
C ASP A 342 9.41 7.27 19.33
N VAL A 343 9.93 7.93 18.29
CA VAL A 343 10.83 7.31 17.31
C VAL A 343 12.14 6.84 17.94
N PHE A 344 12.68 7.60 18.89
CA PHE A 344 13.88 7.19 19.64
C PHE A 344 13.63 5.89 20.40
N ASN A 345 12.48 5.78 21.07
CA ASN A 345 12.10 4.59 21.82
C ASN A 345 11.85 3.39 20.90
N THR A 346 11.16 3.56 19.77
CA THR A 346 10.94 2.49 18.80
C THR A 346 12.27 1.95 18.24
N VAL A 347 13.19 2.84 17.82
CA VAL A 347 14.52 2.42 17.34
C VAL A 347 15.29 1.69 18.44
N LEU A 348 15.19 2.16 19.68
CA LEU A 348 15.85 1.55 20.82
C LEU A 348 15.30 0.16 21.15
N GLU A 349 13.98 0.00 21.11
CA GLU A 349 13.30 -1.27 21.29
C GLU A 349 13.68 -2.25 20.17
N PHE A 350 13.70 -1.79 18.92
CA PHE A 350 14.13 -2.61 17.79
C PHE A 350 15.57 -3.11 17.93
N ILE A 351 16.50 -2.27 18.41
CA ILE A 351 17.86 -2.70 18.77
C ILE A 351 17.81 -3.77 19.87
N GLY A 352 16.97 -3.57 20.90
CA GLY A 352 16.76 -4.54 21.98
C GLY A 352 16.30 -5.91 21.47
N VAL A 353 15.31 -5.94 20.57
CA VAL A 353 14.82 -7.15 19.91
C VAL A 353 15.96 -7.88 19.23
N ILE A 354 16.77 -7.18 18.41
CA ILE A 354 17.90 -7.79 17.73
C ILE A 354 18.90 -8.40 18.73
N ILE A 355 19.18 -7.71 19.84
CA ILE A 355 20.07 -8.24 20.89
C ILE A 355 19.48 -9.51 21.52
N CYS A 356 18.17 -9.58 21.74
CA CYS A 356 17.52 -10.81 22.21
C CYS A 356 17.76 -11.98 21.24
N LEU A 357 17.63 -11.73 19.93
CA LEU A 357 17.65 -12.77 18.90
C LEU A 357 19.05 -13.27 18.52
N VAL A 358 20.10 -12.48 18.73
CA VAL A 358 21.45 -12.76 18.21
C VAL A 358 22.43 -13.13 19.32
N ASP A 359 23.42 -13.97 19.01
CA ASP A 359 24.50 -14.32 19.94
C ASP A 359 25.22 -13.07 20.49
N GLU A 360 25.53 -13.09 21.79
CA GLU A 360 26.10 -11.95 22.49
C GLU A 360 27.49 -11.56 21.98
N LYS A 361 28.29 -12.51 21.44
CA LYS A 361 29.60 -12.20 20.85
C LYS A 361 29.45 -11.51 19.50
N ALA A 362 28.50 -11.95 18.67
CA ALA A 362 28.20 -11.30 17.40
C ALA A 362 27.73 -9.85 17.59
N VAL A 363 26.89 -9.61 18.61
CA VAL A 363 26.50 -8.25 19.02
C VAL A 363 27.71 -7.45 19.48
N LEU A 364 28.57 -8.02 20.34
CA LEU A 364 29.76 -7.34 20.86
C LEU A 364 30.71 -6.93 19.73
N ASP A 365 30.97 -7.82 18.77
CA ASP A 365 31.85 -7.56 17.63
C ASP A 365 31.33 -6.38 16.80
N GLU A 366 30.01 -6.31 16.57
CA GLU A 366 29.43 -5.18 15.82
C GLU A 366 29.41 -3.88 16.64
N ILE A 367 29.18 -3.94 17.96
CA ILE A 367 29.31 -2.78 18.84
C ILE A 367 30.77 -2.26 18.86
N LYS A 368 31.77 -3.15 18.76
CA LYS A 368 33.19 -2.76 18.63
C LYS A 368 33.52 -2.14 17.27
N ASN A 369 32.82 -2.56 16.22
CA ASN A 369 32.97 -2.00 14.87
C ASN A 369 32.36 -0.59 14.74
N ILE A 370 31.35 -0.24 15.55
CA ILE A 370 30.87 1.14 15.63
C ILE A 370 31.82 1.97 16.50
N ARG A 371 32.09 3.23 16.09
CA ARG A 371 32.98 4.15 16.83
C ARG A 371 32.66 4.13 18.34
N TYR A 372 33.67 4.02 19.19
CA TYR A 372 33.55 3.85 20.66
C TYR A 372 32.45 4.73 21.31
N ARG A 373 32.45 6.04 21.01
CA ARG A 373 31.45 6.98 21.55
C ARG A 373 30.01 6.59 21.20
N ARG A 374 29.76 6.04 20.02
CA ARG A 374 28.43 5.55 19.59
C ARG A 374 28.02 4.32 20.39
N GLY A 375 28.92 3.34 20.53
CA GLY A 375 28.65 2.13 21.31
C GLY A 375 28.26 2.45 22.77
N ILE A 376 28.97 3.38 23.41
CA ILE A 376 28.61 3.83 24.78
C ILE A 376 27.21 4.46 24.83
N VAL A 377 26.85 5.32 23.88
CA VAL A 377 25.52 5.94 23.84
C VAL A 377 24.42 4.89 23.67
N VAL A 378 24.60 3.94 22.76
CA VAL A 378 23.65 2.85 22.52
C VAL A 378 23.46 2.01 23.79
N LEU A 379 24.56 1.52 24.37
CA LEU A 379 24.51 0.67 25.57
C LEU A 379 23.89 1.39 26.77
N ASN A 380 24.22 2.66 26.99
CA ASN A 380 23.62 3.44 28.08
C ASN A 380 22.12 3.66 27.86
N SER A 381 21.71 3.98 26.62
CA SER A 381 20.29 4.17 26.30
C SER A 381 19.49 2.88 26.50
N LEU A 382 20.04 1.73 26.07
CA LEU A 382 19.45 0.42 26.29
C LEU A 382 19.34 0.08 27.78
N LYS A 383 20.38 0.38 28.56
CA LYS A 383 20.37 0.16 30.01
C LYS A 383 19.29 0.99 30.71
N GLU A 384 19.19 2.26 30.35
CA GLU A 384 18.19 3.20 30.90
C GLU A 384 16.76 2.72 30.62
N SER A 385 16.51 2.17 29.43
CA SER A 385 15.16 1.77 28.98
C SER A 385 14.89 0.26 29.09
N SER A 386 15.86 -0.55 29.50
CA SER A 386 15.71 -2.02 29.57
C SER A 386 14.52 -2.52 30.40
N ARG A 387 14.05 -1.70 31.35
CA ARG A 387 12.90 -2.04 32.21
C ARG A 387 11.54 -1.76 31.56
N THR A 388 11.51 -1.04 30.45
CA THR A 388 10.27 -0.68 29.74
C THR A 388 9.98 -1.63 28.57
N PHE A 389 10.93 -2.49 28.20
CA PHE A 389 10.74 -3.47 27.13
C PHE A 389 9.86 -4.63 27.59
N GLU A 390 9.15 -5.25 26.65
CA GLU A 390 8.35 -6.47 26.89
C GLU A 390 9.21 -7.74 26.99
N PHE A 391 10.53 -7.62 26.77
CA PHE A 391 11.51 -8.71 26.77
C PHE A 391 12.74 -8.36 27.63
N ASP A 392 13.44 -9.39 28.13
CA ASP A 392 14.60 -9.20 29.00
C ASP A 392 15.93 -9.33 28.24
N ILE A 393 16.72 -8.24 28.24
CA ILE A 393 18.10 -8.20 27.71
C ILE A 393 19.15 -8.00 28.82
N SER A 394 18.76 -8.07 30.09
CA SER A 394 19.61 -7.67 31.23
C SER A 394 20.94 -8.42 31.28
N ASP A 395 20.93 -9.74 31.09
CA ASP A 395 22.13 -10.55 31.15
C ASP A 395 23.06 -10.31 29.95
N LYS A 396 22.49 -10.23 28.74
CA LYS A 396 23.26 -9.84 27.54
C LYS A 396 23.86 -8.45 27.69
N LEU A 397 23.12 -7.47 28.22
CA LEU A 397 23.66 -6.14 28.49
C LEU A 397 24.80 -6.18 29.50
N ARG A 398 24.71 -6.96 30.58
CA ARG A 398 25.81 -7.10 31.55
C ARG A 398 27.07 -7.64 30.88
N PHE A 399 26.95 -8.67 30.03
CA PHE A 399 28.06 -9.19 29.24
C PHE A 399 28.65 -8.12 28.32
N LEU A 400 27.82 -7.44 27.52
CA LEU A 400 28.27 -6.40 26.60
C LEU A 400 28.98 -5.25 27.32
N PHE A 401 28.50 -4.81 28.48
CA PHE A 401 29.15 -3.78 29.29
C PHE A 401 30.49 -4.21 29.91
N ALA A 402 30.64 -5.50 30.23
CA ALA A 402 31.89 -6.03 30.76
C ALA A 402 32.96 -6.09 29.67
N GLU A 403 32.59 -6.56 28.47
CA GLU A 403 33.52 -6.87 27.38
C GLU A 403 33.78 -5.72 26.39
N PHE A 404 32.97 -4.66 26.44
CA PHE A 404 33.14 -3.46 25.60
C PHE A 404 34.09 -2.41 26.21
N LYS A 405 34.37 -2.50 27.51
CA LYS A 405 35.19 -1.53 28.25
C LYS A 405 36.66 -1.54 27.85
#